data_AF-A0A0G1JPA7-F1
#
_entry.id   AF-A0A0G1JPA7-F1
#
_cell.length_a   1.000
_cell.length_b   1.000
_cell.length_c   1.000
_cell.angle_alpha   90.00
_cell.angle_beta   90.00
_cell.angle_gamma   90.00
#
_symmetry.space_group_name_H-M   'P 1'
#
loop_
_entity.id
_entity.type
_entity.pdbx_description
1 polymer ?
#
loop_
_entity_poly.entity_id
_entity_poly.type
_entity_poly.pdbx_seq_one_letter_code
_entity_poly.pdbx_strand_id
1 'polypeptide(L)'
;MKKEFDLTKELGRRNWLDNASGEAYLLGSLANEPELAMQGTVLAGLIREIPYDSEEFAWVIAAGKDLIKKIDEAKRRSSAVVFIDEVAVYEEGNRRTTLDWEYDLIFVEGGYQIKMVMPEYYGKKPSDDRVEKICELARASYGRFDTFRRSEKSQMMETQKMDSIEVWDGVKQVYRQLDFNHECGYKRGQLRIFYFDDYSQVMNVWQQVRAISGRKTSG
;
A
#
# COMPACT_ATOMS: atom_id res chain seq x y z
N MET A 1 34.03 -32.83 16.46
CA MET A 1 32.66 -33.38 16.28
C MET A 1 31.78 -32.24 15.80
N LYS A 2 31.47 -32.19 14.49
CA LYS A 2 30.47 -31.24 13.97
C LYS A 2 29.12 -31.72 14.51
N LYS A 3 28.46 -30.90 15.33
CA LYS A 3 27.06 -31.15 15.69
C LYS A 3 26.25 -31.04 14.40
N GLU A 4 25.55 -32.11 14.05
CA GLU A 4 24.51 -32.06 13.03
C GLU A 4 23.47 -31.03 13.48
N PHE A 5 23.32 -29.97 12.69
CA PHE A 5 22.34 -28.92 12.92
C PHE A 5 20.95 -29.50 12.60
N ASP A 6 20.25 -29.93 13.64
CA ASP A 6 18.85 -30.33 13.53
C ASP A 6 18.00 -29.07 13.35
N LEU A 7 17.84 -28.67 12.09
CA LEU A 7 17.09 -27.50 11.61
C LEU A 7 15.65 -27.44 12.11
N THR A 8 15.12 -28.49 12.74
CA THR A 8 13.75 -28.49 13.30
C THR A 8 13.68 -28.16 14.79
N LYS A 9 14.79 -28.29 15.54
CA LYS A 9 14.82 -28.06 17.00
C LYS A 9 15.47 -26.73 17.42
N GLU A 10 16.26 -26.11 16.55
CA GLU A 10 16.75 -24.72 16.71
C GLU A 10 15.83 -23.65 16.10
N LEU A 11 14.66 -24.05 15.58
CA LEU A 11 13.52 -23.20 15.19
C LEU A 11 12.83 -22.58 16.42
N GLY A 12 13.63 -22.01 17.32
CA GLY A 12 13.22 -21.54 18.64
C GLY A 12 12.28 -20.35 18.58
N ARG A 13 12.25 -19.59 19.69
CA ARG A 13 11.46 -18.36 19.91
C ARG A 13 11.62 -17.25 18.83
N ARG A 14 12.34 -17.49 17.72
CA ARG A 14 12.49 -16.63 16.55
C ARG A 14 11.49 -16.90 15.42
N ASN A 15 10.94 -18.12 15.29
CA ASN A 15 10.05 -18.46 14.17
C ASN A 15 8.84 -17.54 14.02
N TRP A 16 8.29 -17.05 15.14
CA TRP A 16 7.15 -16.15 15.08
C TRP A 16 7.53 -14.76 14.56
N LEU A 17 8.79 -14.33 14.70
CA LEU A 17 9.31 -13.08 14.14
C LEU A 17 9.50 -13.20 12.63
N ASP A 18 10.08 -14.29 12.15
CA ASP A 18 10.21 -14.59 10.72
C ASP A 18 8.83 -14.71 10.05
N ASN A 19 7.89 -15.39 10.72
CA ASN A 19 6.51 -15.49 10.26
C ASN A 19 5.81 -14.12 10.21
N ALA A 20 5.95 -13.29 11.25
CA ALA A 20 5.37 -11.95 11.27
C ALA A 20 5.96 -11.06 10.16
N SER A 21 7.29 -11.13 9.97
CA SER A 21 7.99 -10.43 8.89
C SER A 21 7.47 -10.84 7.51
N GLY A 22 7.44 -12.15 7.22
CA GLY A 22 6.97 -12.69 5.95
C GLY A 22 5.48 -12.39 5.70
N GLU A 23 4.65 -12.52 6.72
CA GLU A 23 3.22 -12.22 6.63
C GLU A 23 2.97 -10.74 6.35
N ALA A 24 3.64 -9.82 7.05
CA ALA A 24 3.54 -8.40 6.79
C ALA A 24 3.95 -8.04 5.36
N TYR A 25 5.03 -8.64 4.85
CA TYR A 25 5.46 -8.44 3.47
C TYR A 25 4.41 -8.90 2.46
N LEU A 26 3.90 -10.13 2.61
CA LEU A 26 2.93 -10.70 1.70
C LEU A 26 1.59 -9.97 1.76
N LEU A 27 1.06 -9.73 2.95
CA LEU A 27 -0.19 -9.02 3.16
C LEU A 27 -0.09 -7.57 2.66
N GLY A 28 1.01 -6.88 2.99
CA GLY A 28 1.26 -5.52 2.52
C GLY A 28 1.30 -5.44 1.00
N SER A 29 1.94 -6.41 0.36
CA SER A 29 2.03 -6.48 -1.11
C SER A 29 0.67 -6.79 -1.77
N LEU A 30 -0.12 -7.72 -1.20
CA LEU A 30 -1.43 -8.12 -1.73
C LEU A 30 -2.54 -7.09 -1.46
N ALA A 31 -2.47 -6.39 -0.33
CA ALA A 31 -3.47 -5.41 0.09
C ALA A 31 -3.17 -3.97 -0.38
N ASN A 32 -2.09 -3.77 -1.16
CA ASN A 32 -1.57 -2.46 -1.54
C ASN A 32 -1.29 -1.56 -0.30
N GLU A 33 -0.68 -2.14 0.74
CA GLU A 33 -0.25 -1.46 1.97
C GLU A 33 1.28 -1.46 2.05
N PRO A 34 1.96 -0.53 1.34
CA PRO A 34 3.42 -0.53 1.19
C PRO A 34 4.14 -0.35 2.53
N GLU A 35 3.56 0.41 3.46
CA GLU A 35 4.12 0.61 4.81
C GLU A 35 4.23 -0.72 5.56
N LEU A 36 3.23 -1.59 5.46
CA LEU A 36 3.23 -2.90 6.11
C LEU A 36 4.33 -3.79 5.51
N ALA A 37 4.48 -3.75 4.19
CA ALA A 37 5.53 -4.50 3.50
C ALA A 37 6.94 -4.01 3.87
N MET A 38 7.14 -2.70 3.96
CA MET A 38 8.38 -2.09 4.43
C MET A 38 8.71 -2.51 5.86
N GLN A 39 7.74 -2.47 6.78
CA GLN A 39 7.95 -2.86 8.18
C GLN A 39 8.29 -4.35 8.32
N GLY A 40 7.69 -5.22 7.52
CA GLY A 40 8.09 -6.62 7.43
C GLY A 40 9.54 -6.76 7.04
N THR A 41 9.95 -6.03 5.99
CA THR A 41 11.35 -6.06 5.50
C THR A 41 12.36 -5.58 6.55
N VAL A 42 12.07 -4.48 7.25
CA VAL A 42 12.91 -3.99 8.36
C VAL A 42 13.03 -5.03 9.46
N LEU A 43 11.93 -5.69 9.83
CA LEU A 43 11.97 -6.73 10.85
C LEU A 43 12.89 -7.90 10.42
N ALA A 44 12.84 -8.33 9.15
CA ALA A 44 13.77 -9.32 8.62
C ALA A 44 15.24 -8.86 8.74
N GLY A 45 15.53 -7.60 8.42
CA GLY A 45 16.85 -6.99 8.59
C GLY A 45 17.35 -7.09 10.03
N LEU A 46 16.52 -6.64 10.99
CA LEU A 46 16.80 -6.71 12.42
C LEU A 46 17.03 -8.14 12.93
N ILE A 47 16.21 -9.11 12.51
CA ILE A 47 16.37 -10.53 12.89
C ILE A 47 17.72 -11.07 12.42
N ARG A 48 18.15 -10.70 11.21
CA ARG A 48 19.41 -11.14 10.60
C ARG A 48 20.63 -10.50 11.27
N GLU A 49 20.53 -9.22 11.61
CA GLU A 49 21.68 -8.42 12.06
C GLU A 49 21.91 -8.50 13.57
N ILE A 50 20.86 -8.66 14.38
CA ILE A 50 20.97 -8.66 15.85
C ILE A 50 21.01 -10.11 16.38
N PRO A 51 22.09 -10.53 17.06
CA PRO A 51 22.19 -11.85 17.69
C PRO A 51 21.11 -12.06 18.77
N TYR A 52 20.63 -13.30 18.92
CA TYR A 52 19.49 -13.62 19.81
C TYR A 52 19.81 -13.39 21.29
N ASP A 53 21.05 -13.62 21.65
CA ASP A 53 21.64 -13.51 22.97
C ASP A 53 22.05 -12.07 23.33
N SER A 54 21.92 -11.12 22.40
CA SER A 54 22.14 -9.70 22.66
C SER A 54 20.98 -9.10 23.46
N GLU A 55 21.28 -8.18 24.38
CA GLU A 55 20.26 -7.38 25.07
C GLU A 55 19.41 -6.56 24.09
N GLU A 56 19.98 -6.16 22.96
CA GLU A 56 19.32 -5.42 21.89
C GLU A 56 18.22 -6.25 21.21
N PHE A 57 18.24 -7.58 21.35
CA PHE A 57 17.21 -8.45 20.78
C PHE A 57 15.82 -8.19 21.37
N ALA A 58 15.74 -7.55 22.54
CA ALA A 58 14.48 -7.07 23.11
C ALA A 58 13.76 -6.06 22.18
N TRP A 59 14.50 -5.27 21.41
CA TRP A 59 13.93 -4.33 20.44
C TRP A 59 13.33 -5.04 19.23
N VAL A 60 13.95 -6.13 18.78
CA VAL A 60 13.42 -7.00 17.71
C VAL A 60 12.09 -7.62 18.14
N ILE A 61 12.01 -8.08 19.39
CA ILE A 61 10.77 -8.61 19.96
C ILE A 61 9.68 -7.53 20.04
N ALA A 62 10.03 -6.31 20.46
CA ALA A 62 9.08 -5.20 20.52
C ALA A 62 8.55 -4.82 19.12
N ALA A 63 9.45 -4.71 18.14
CA ALA A 63 9.08 -4.46 16.74
C ALA A 63 8.17 -5.55 16.17
N GLY A 64 8.48 -6.83 16.43
CA GLY A 64 7.64 -7.94 16.00
C GLY A 64 6.24 -7.92 16.61
N LYS A 65 6.11 -7.57 17.90
CA LYS A 65 4.79 -7.44 18.55
C LYS A 65 3.97 -6.29 18.00
N ASP A 66 4.60 -5.16 17.70
CA ASP A 66 3.93 -4.03 17.04
C ASP A 66 3.45 -4.43 15.65
N LEU A 67 4.30 -5.11 14.87
CA LEU A 67 3.96 -5.58 13.53
C LEU A 67 2.78 -6.55 13.53
N ILE A 68 2.69 -7.47 14.49
CA ILE A 68 1.54 -8.38 14.63
C ILE A 68 0.23 -7.61 14.79
N LYS A 69 0.22 -6.56 15.62
CA LYS A 69 -1.00 -5.74 15.80
C LYS A 69 -1.42 -5.10 14.48
N LYS A 70 -0.46 -4.57 13.72
CA LYS A 70 -0.71 -3.97 12.40
C LYS A 70 -1.18 -5.00 11.36
N ILE A 71 -0.64 -6.22 11.39
CA ILE A 71 -1.12 -7.33 10.57
C ILE A 71 -2.58 -7.63 10.90
N ASP A 72 -2.93 -7.73 12.18
CA ASP A 72 -4.30 -8.03 12.61
C ASP A 72 -5.29 -6.91 12.23
N GLU A 73 -4.87 -5.66 12.32
CA GLU A 73 -5.63 -4.50 11.85
C GLU A 73 -5.82 -4.54 10.33
N ALA A 74 -4.75 -4.80 9.57
CA ALA A 74 -4.81 -4.93 8.12
C ALA A 74 -5.74 -6.07 7.69
N LYS A 75 -5.64 -7.26 8.31
CA LYS A 75 -6.55 -8.39 8.04
C LYS A 75 -8.01 -8.05 8.30
N ARG A 76 -8.30 -7.37 9.41
CA ARG A 76 -9.67 -6.90 9.73
C ARG A 76 -10.18 -5.95 8.65
N ARG A 77 -9.38 -4.95 8.27
CA ARG A 77 -9.74 -4.02 7.19
C ARG A 77 -9.96 -4.75 5.88
N SER A 78 -9.03 -5.62 5.46
CA SER A 78 -9.14 -6.44 4.25
C SER A 78 -10.40 -7.31 4.24
N SER A 79 -10.78 -7.89 5.38
CA SER A 79 -12.02 -8.69 5.50
C SER A 79 -13.30 -7.86 5.38
N ALA A 80 -13.22 -6.55 5.62
CA ALA A 80 -14.32 -5.61 5.49
C ALA A 80 -14.39 -4.94 4.10
N VAL A 81 -13.45 -5.25 3.20
CA VAL A 81 -13.44 -4.71 1.84
C VAL A 81 -14.51 -5.39 1.00
N VAL A 82 -15.43 -4.59 0.45
CA VAL A 82 -16.33 -5.01 -0.62
C VAL A 82 -15.79 -4.44 -1.93
N PHE A 83 -15.37 -5.32 -2.83
CA PHE A 83 -14.95 -4.94 -4.16
C PHE A 83 -16.18 -4.62 -5.04
N ILE A 84 -16.15 -3.51 -5.76
CA ILE A 84 -17.28 -3.05 -6.59
C ILE A 84 -16.95 -3.15 -8.09
N ASP A 85 -15.84 -2.56 -8.53
CA ASP A 85 -15.45 -2.50 -9.94
C ASP A 85 -13.93 -2.25 -10.08
N GLU A 86 -13.35 -2.61 -11.23
CA GLU A 86 -11.94 -2.33 -11.57
C GLU A 86 -11.78 -1.87 -13.03
N VAL A 87 -10.76 -1.03 -13.24
CA VAL A 87 -10.21 -0.73 -14.55
C VAL A 87 -8.72 -1.05 -14.52
N ALA A 88 -8.34 -2.14 -15.18
CA ALA A 88 -6.97 -2.50 -15.45
C ALA A 88 -6.76 -2.63 -16.96
N VAL A 89 -5.67 -2.04 -17.46
CA VAL A 89 -5.26 -2.14 -18.86
C VAL A 89 -4.46 -3.43 -19.01
N TYR A 90 -5.13 -4.51 -19.40
CA TYR A 90 -4.44 -5.75 -19.76
C TYR A 90 -4.15 -5.73 -21.26
N GLU A 91 -2.88 -5.85 -21.65
CA GLU A 91 -2.57 -6.26 -23.03
C GLU A 91 -3.06 -7.72 -23.21
N GLU A 92 -3.88 -7.98 -24.22
CA GLU A 92 -4.36 -9.32 -24.54
C GLU A 92 -3.17 -10.28 -24.67
N GLY A 93 -3.12 -11.27 -23.77
CA GLY A 93 -2.15 -12.37 -23.82
C GLY A 93 -0.86 -12.19 -23.03
N ASN A 94 -0.66 -11.11 -22.26
CA ASN A 94 0.56 -10.93 -21.47
C ASN A 94 0.33 -10.52 -20.01
N ARG A 95 1.31 -10.88 -19.18
CA ARG A 95 1.37 -10.60 -17.74
C ARG A 95 1.04 -9.14 -17.44
N ARG A 96 0.27 -8.91 -16.38
CA ARG A 96 0.00 -7.62 -15.72
C ARG A 96 1.21 -6.69 -15.87
N THR A 97 1.11 -5.67 -16.72
CA THR A 97 2.21 -4.71 -16.92
C THR A 97 2.28 -3.88 -15.65
N THR A 98 3.31 -4.07 -14.84
CA THR A 98 3.46 -3.34 -13.57
C THR A 98 3.67 -1.84 -13.77
N LEU A 99 3.91 -1.41 -15.02
CA LEU A 99 4.21 -0.06 -15.48
C LEU A 99 2.97 0.78 -15.86
N ASP A 100 1.75 0.25 -15.78
CA ASP A 100 0.52 1.03 -16.01
C ASP A 100 -0.26 1.24 -14.71
N TRP A 101 -1.19 2.19 -14.74
CA TRP A 101 -2.07 2.49 -13.63
C TRP A 101 -3.26 1.54 -13.61
N GLU A 102 -3.57 1.07 -12.40
CA GLU A 102 -4.74 0.27 -12.10
C GLU A 102 -5.68 1.08 -11.21
N TYR A 103 -6.98 0.92 -11.45
CA TYR A 103 -8.00 1.67 -10.74
C TYR A 103 -9.01 0.71 -10.15
N ASP A 104 -9.28 0.84 -8.85
CA ASP A 104 -10.29 0.05 -8.15
C ASP A 104 -11.34 0.97 -7.52
N LEU A 105 -12.60 0.57 -7.63
CA LEU A 105 -13.69 1.07 -6.80
C LEU A 105 -14.03 0.03 -5.74
N ILE A 106 -13.87 0.42 -4.47
CA ILE A 106 -14.14 -0.45 -3.34
C ILE A 106 -14.95 0.27 -2.25
N PHE A 107 -15.56 -0.49 -1.36
CA PHE A 107 -16.19 0.01 -0.15
C PHE A 107 -15.52 -0.64 1.06
N VAL A 108 -15.04 0.18 1.99
CA VAL A 108 -14.26 -0.27 3.16
C VAL A 108 -14.72 0.53 4.38
N GLU A 109 -15.04 -0.17 5.47
CA GLU A 109 -15.37 0.43 6.77
C GLU A 109 -16.43 1.56 6.71
N GLY A 110 -17.42 1.43 5.82
CA GLY A 110 -18.53 2.39 5.72
C GLY A 110 -18.32 3.53 4.72
N GLY A 111 -17.18 3.58 4.00
CA GLY A 111 -16.90 4.59 2.99
C GLY A 111 -16.43 4.00 1.67
N TYR A 112 -16.68 4.72 0.57
CA TYR A 112 -16.21 4.35 -0.76
C TYR A 112 -14.81 4.87 -1.01
N GLN A 113 -14.02 4.12 -1.78
CA GLN A 113 -12.67 4.51 -2.16
C GLN A 113 -12.47 4.28 -3.66
N ILE A 114 -11.94 5.30 -4.33
CA ILE A 114 -11.29 5.12 -5.64
C ILE A 114 -9.80 5.02 -5.37
N LYS A 115 -9.25 3.82 -5.57
CA LYS A 115 -7.81 3.55 -5.46
C LYS A 115 -7.18 3.59 -6.84
N MET A 116 -6.03 4.23 -6.93
CA MET A 116 -5.20 4.30 -8.12
C MET A 116 -3.83 3.76 -7.74
N VAL A 117 -3.40 2.68 -8.36
CA VAL A 117 -2.15 1.99 -8.04
C VAL A 117 -1.27 1.98 -9.28
N MET A 118 -0.04 2.45 -9.14
CA MET A 118 1.05 2.11 -10.05
C MET A 118 1.96 1.18 -9.26
N PRO A 119 1.85 -0.15 -9.46
CA PRO A 119 2.55 -1.12 -8.62
C PRO A 119 4.05 -0.91 -8.66
N GLU A 120 4.62 -0.73 -9.87
CA GLU A 120 6.06 -0.65 -10.04
C GLU A 120 6.47 0.24 -11.22
N TYR A 121 7.39 1.17 -11.01
CA TYR A 121 8.09 1.88 -12.07
C TYR A 121 9.56 2.09 -11.73
N TYR A 122 10.34 2.40 -12.76
CA TYR A 122 11.79 2.48 -12.67
C TYR A 122 12.30 3.89 -12.95
N GLY A 123 13.18 4.40 -12.09
CA GLY A 123 13.80 5.71 -12.26
C GLY A 123 12.82 6.88 -12.03
N LYS A 124 12.46 7.61 -13.09
CA LYS A 124 11.54 8.77 -13.00
C LYS A 124 10.08 8.31 -13.10
N LYS A 125 9.20 9.00 -12.37
CA LYS A 125 7.75 8.80 -12.45
C LYS A 125 7.30 8.93 -13.91
N PRO A 126 6.59 7.94 -14.47
CA PRO A 126 5.95 8.08 -15.77
C PRO A 126 4.96 9.25 -15.74
N SER A 127 5.09 10.20 -16.66
CA SER A 127 4.05 11.21 -16.85
C SER A 127 2.85 10.54 -17.50
N ASP A 128 1.71 10.55 -16.81
CA ASP A 128 0.45 10.06 -17.37
C ASP A 128 -0.64 11.12 -17.16
N ASP A 129 -0.96 11.82 -18.25
CA ASP A 129 -1.97 12.88 -18.27
C ASP A 129 -3.35 12.36 -17.85
N ARG A 130 -3.63 11.06 -18.03
CA ARG A 130 -4.89 10.43 -17.60
C ARG A 130 -5.03 10.49 -16.09
N VAL A 131 -3.96 10.20 -15.36
CA VAL A 131 -3.97 10.16 -13.89
C VAL A 131 -4.15 11.54 -13.28
N GLU A 132 -3.45 12.54 -13.81
CA GLU A 132 -3.62 13.90 -13.31
C GLU A 132 -5.03 14.42 -13.62
N LYS A 133 -5.58 14.13 -14.80
CA LYS A 133 -6.98 14.43 -15.13
C LYS A 133 -7.98 13.74 -14.19
N ILE A 134 -7.77 12.47 -13.86
CA ILE A 134 -8.60 11.73 -12.89
C ILE A 134 -8.50 12.38 -11.50
N CYS A 135 -7.29 12.76 -11.07
CA CYS A 135 -7.09 13.42 -9.78
C CYS A 135 -7.80 14.78 -9.73
N GLU A 136 -7.72 15.59 -10.79
CA GLU A 136 -8.44 16.86 -10.89
C GLU A 136 -9.95 16.67 -10.79
N LEU A 137 -10.51 15.67 -11.47
CA LEU A 137 -11.93 15.34 -11.40
C LEU A 137 -12.37 14.94 -9.99
N ALA A 138 -11.61 14.07 -9.34
CA ALA A 138 -11.89 13.65 -7.98
C ALA A 138 -11.83 14.83 -7.01
N ARG A 139 -10.81 15.71 -7.12
CA ARG A 139 -10.69 16.93 -6.30
C ARG A 139 -11.85 17.90 -6.54
N ALA A 140 -12.26 18.11 -7.79
CA ALA A 140 -13.35 19.00 -8.15
C ALA A 140 -14.68 18.57 -7.49
N SER A 141 -14.88 17.27 -7.25
CA SER A 141 -16.07 16.76 -6.57
C SER A 141 -16.24 17.26 -5.13
N TYR A 142 -15.17 17.74 -4.47
CA TYR A 142 -15.21 18.28 -3.10
C TYR A 142 -15.43 19.80 -3.05
N GLY A 143 -15.43 20.50 -4.19
CA GLY A 143 -15.69 21.93 -4.32
C GLY A 143 -14.64 22.90 -3.75
N ARG A 144 -14.01 22.58 -2.61
CA ARG A 144 -12.98 23.42 -1.94
C ARG A 144 -11.76 22.61 -1.48
N PHE A 145 -11.35 21.64 -2.29
CA PHE A 145 -10.27 20.72 -1.95
C PHE A 145 -8.96 21.45 -1.56
N ASP A 146 -8.62 22.55 -2.22
CA ASP A 146 -7.39 23.32 -1.94
C ASP A 146 -7.39 24.02 -0.58
N THR A 147 -8.57 24.16 0.06
CA THR A 147 -8.68 24.75 1.41
C THR A 147 -8.50 23.71 2.51
N PHE A 148 -8.44 22.43 2.15
CA PHE A 148 -8.32 21.34 3.11
C PHE A 148 -6.94 21.26 3.72
N ARG A 149 -6.88 20.71 4.94
CA ARG A 149 -5.61 20.55 5.64
C ARG A 149 -4.78 19.48 4.95
N ARG A 150 -3.57 19.85 4.54
CA ARG A 150 -2.59 18.95 3.92
C ARG A 150 -1.47 18.62 4.90
N SER A 151 -1.11 17.35 4.98
CA SER A 151 0.03 16.85 5.76
C SER A 151 0.96 16.09 4.84
N GLU A 152 2.26 16.38 4.93
CA GLU A 152 3.31 15.63 4.25
C GLU A 152 4.19 14.94 5.29
N LYS A 153 4.54 13.67 5.06
CA LYS A 153 5.51 12.96 5.90
C LYS A 153 6.44 12.15 5.00
N SER A 154 7.74 12.21 5.31
CA SER A 154 8.77 11.38 4.68
C SER A 154 9.32 10.44 5.75
N GLN A 155 9.25 9.15 5.51
CA GLN A 155 9.78 8.12 6.40
C GLN A 155 10.85 7.30 5.68
N MET A 156 12.02 7.18 6.32
CA MET A 156 13.08 6.28 5.88
C MET A 156 13.09 5.05 6.79
N MET A 157 13.11 3.88 6.18
CA MET A 157 13.18 2.57 6.82
C MET A 157 14.32 1.81 6.16
N GLU A 158 15.51 1.83 6.78
CA GLU A 158 16.75 1.31 6.19
C GLU A 158 17.03 1.91 4.80
N THR A 159 17.00 1.10 3.74
CA THR A 159 17.20 1.52 2.34
C THR A 159 15.91 1.97 1.65
N GLN A 160 14.76 1.76 2.28
CA GLN A 160 13.45 2.06 1.72
C GLN A 160 12.97 3.44 2.19
N LYS A 161 12.35 4.20 1.29
CA LYS A 161 11.78 5.51 1.56
C LYS A 161 10.31 5.49 1.21
N MET A 162 9.48 6.06 2.08
CA MET A 162 8.08 6.32 1.81
C MET A 162 7.76 7.79 2.05
N ASP A 163 7.30 8.47 1.02
CA ASP A 163 6.71 9.80 1.11
C ASP A 163 5.19 9.66 1.11
N SER A 164 4.52 10.38 1.99
CA SER A 164 3.06 10.35 2.13
C SER A 164 2.49 11.75 2.12
N ILE A 165 1.36 11.91 1.43
CA ILE A 165 0.54 13.12 1.44
C ILE A 165 -0.86 12.72 1.88
N GLU A 166 -1.37 13.37 2.91
CA GLU A 166 -2.72 13.18 3.39
C GLU A 166 -3.46 14.52 3.35
N VAL A 167 -4.72 14.50 2.89
CA VAL A 167 -5.57 15.68 2.86
C VAL A 167 -6.85 15.40 3.64
N TRP A 168 -7.22 16.36 4.48
CA TRP A 168 -8.31 16.25 5.45
C TRP A 168 -9.29 17.42 5.32
N ASP A 169 -10.59 17.12 5.27
CA ASP A 169 -11.66 18.13 5.20
C ASP A 169 -11.94 18.84 6.54
N GLY A 170 -11.10 18.57 7.54
CA GLY A 170 -11.23 19.01 8.93
C GLY A 170 -11.37 17.83 9.88
N VAL A 171 -12.18 16.82 9.51
CA VAL A 171 -12.46 15.65 10.35
C VAL A 171 -12.05 14.36 9.67
N LYS A 172 -12.35 14.22 8.38
CA LYS A 172 -12.14 12.99 7.62
C LYS A 172 -11.03 13.14 6.61
N GLN A 173 -10.33 12.04 6.37
CA GLN A 173 -9.34 11.97 5.30
C GLN A 173 -10.09 11.84 3.97
N VAL A 174 -9.82 12.74 3.04
CA VAL A 174 -10.43 12.73 1.70
C VAL A 174 -9.46 12.33 0.60
N TYR A 175 -8.15 12.38 0.89
CA TYR A 175 -7.11 11.90 -0.02
C TYR A 175 -5.90 11.35 0.73
N ARG A 176 -5.29 10.31 0.14
CA ARG A 176 -3.98 9.78 0.52
C ARG A 176 -3.17 9.54 -0.73
N GLN A 177 -1.91 9.94 -0.71
CA GLN A 177 -0.89 9.51 -1.66
C GLN A 177 0.25 8.88 -0.90
N LEU A 178 0.77 7.77 -1.42
CA LEU A 178 2.00 7.14 -0.97
C LEU A 178 2.91 6.98 -2.19
N ASP A 179 4.13 7.47 -2.07
CA ASP A 179 5.24 7.21 -2.98
C ASP A 179 6.26 6.38 -2.23
N PHE A 180 6.59 5.20 -2.71
CA PHE A 180 7.47 4.27 -1.98
C PHE A 180 8.57 3.71 -2.88
N ASN A 181 9.78 3.62 -2.33
CA ASN A 181 10.90 2.92 -2.93
C ASN A 181 10.97 1.50 -2.37
N HIS A 182 11.14 0.52 -3.25
CA HIS A 182 11.49 -0.84 -2.83
C HIS A 182 12.98 -0.91 -2.42
N GLU A 183 13.39 -2.00 -1.78
CA GLU A 183 14.75 -2.20 -1.21
C GLU A 183 15.92 -1.81 -2.12
N CYS A 184 15.79 -1.97 -3.44
CA CYS A 184 16.85 -1.68 -4.40
C CYS A 184 16.97 -0.19 -4.79
N GLY A 185 16.06 0.68 -4.32
CA GLY A 185 16.01 2.12 -4.59
C GLY A 185 15.66 2.51 -6.05
N TYR A 186 15.88 1.61 -7.00
CA TYR A 186 15.60 1.79 -8.43
C TYR A 186 14.13 1.53 -8.77
N LYS A 187 13.50 0.58 -8.06
CA LYS A 187 12.10 0.22 -8.20
C LYS A 187 11.26 1.03 -7.23
N ARG A 188 10.16 1.60 -7.72
CA ARG A 188 9.27 2.49 -6.97
C ARG A 188 7.81 2.13 -7.23
N GLY A 189 6.90 2.47 -6.34
CA GLY A 189 5.47 2.40 -6.58
C GLY A 189 4.76 3.66 -6.10
N GLN A 190 3.55 3.87 -6.62
CA GLN A 190 2.69 4.98 -6.21
C GLN A 190 1.27 4.46 -5.93
N LEU A 191 0.70 4.90 -4.81
CA LEU A 191 -0.69 4.65 -4.45
C LEU A 191 -1.38 6.00 -4.22
N ARG A 192 -2.54 6.20 -4.84
CA ARG A 192 -3.43 7.33 -4.56
C ARG A 192 -4.80 6.80 -4.18
N ILE A 193 -5.42 7.37 -3.17
CA ILE A 193 -6.73 6.98 -2.67
C ILE A 193 -7.55 8.24 -2.47
N PHE A 194 -8.74 8.29 -3.06
CA PHE A 194 -9.77 9.28 -2.75
C PHE A 194 -10.89 8.61 -1.95
N TYR A 195 -11.35 9.25 -0.87
CA TYR A 195 -12.33 8.69 0.06
C TYR A 195 -13.66 9.43 -0.02
N PHE A 196 -14.73 8.74 -0.35
CA PHE A 196 -16.06 9.32 -0.56
C PHE A 196 -17.07 8.73 0.42
N ASP A 197 -17.88 9.60 1.03
CA ASP A 197 -19.01 9.18 1.87
C ASP A 197 -20.31 8.99 1.07
N ASP A 198 -20.42 9.66 -0.09
CA ASP A 198 -21.65 9.68 -0.89
C ASP A 198 -21.55 8.78 -2.13
N TYR A 199 -22.53 7.87 -2.27
CA TYR A 199 -22.59 6.93 -3.39
C TYR A 199 -22.74 7.65 -4.74
N SER A 200 -23.58 8.68 -4.81
CA SER A 200 -23.83 9.41 -6.06
C SER A 200 -22.56 10.14 -6.53
N GLN A 201 -21.83 10.74 -5.60
CA GLN A 201 -20.56 11.41 -5.83
C GLN A 201 -19.49 10.43 -6.34
N VAL A 202 -19.27 9.31 -5.65
CA VAL A 202 -18.24 8.35 -6.06
C VAL A 202 -18.57 7.73 -7.42
N MET A 203 -19.84 7.40 -7.69
CA MET A 203 -20.23 6.81 -8.97
C MET A 203 -20.08 7.79 -10.12
N ASN A 204 -20.34 9.08 -9.91
CA ASN A 204 -20.09 10.12 -10.92
C ASN A 204 -18.59 10.21 -11.26
N VAL A 205 -17.72 10.25 -10.24
CA VAL A 205 -16.27 10.26 -10.48
C VAL A 205 -15.83 8.97 -11.17
N TRP A 206 -16.31 7.80 -10.71
CA TRP A 206 -15.94 6.51 -11.26
C TRP A 206 -16.33 6.34 -12.74
N GLN A 207 -17.52 6.80 -13.14
CA GLN A 207 -17.92 6.78 -14.55
C GLN A 207 -16.95 7.55 -15.43
N GLN A 208 -16.42 8.68 -14.95
CA GLN A 208 -15.44 9.47 -15.68
C GLN A 208 -14.06 8.82 -15.69
N VAL A 209 -13.65 8.16 -14.59
CA VAL A 209 -12.43 7.33 -14.55
C VAL A 209 -12.47 6.29 -15.67
N ARG A 210 -13.56 5.53 -15.77
CA ARG A 210 -13.72 4.51 -16.83
C ARG A 210 -13.61 5.09 -18.24
N ALA A 211 -14.21 6.26 -18.47
CA ALA A 211 -14.17 6.93 -19.77
C ALA A 211 -12.76 7.40 -20.15
N ILE A 212 -11.98 7.90 -19.18
CA ILE A 212 -10.61 8.38 -19.39
C ILE A 212 -9.65 7.20 -19.60
N SER A 213 -9.81 6.13 -18.81
CA SER A 213 -8.93 4.96 -18.83
C SER A 213 -9.19 4.00 -20.00
N GLY A 214 -10.20 4.26 -20.84
CA GLY A 214 -10.34 3.63 -22.16
C GLY A 214 -11.23 2.39 -22.27
N ARG A 215 -12.01 2.02 -21.23
CA ARG A 215 -13.06 0.99 -21.39
C ARG A 215 -14.32 1.62 -21.99
N LYS A 216 -14.59 1.36 -23.27
CA LYS A 216 -15.97 1.40 -23.78
C LYS A 216 -16.76 0.35 -23.00
N THR A 217 -17.81 0.78 -22.30
CA THR A 217 -18.77 -0.09 -21.64
C THR A 217 -19.32 -1.11 -22.65
N SER A 218 -19.05 -2.39 -22.44
CA SER A 218 -19.88 -3.44 -23.01
C SER A 218 -21.25 -3.30 -22.37
N GLY A 219 -22.24 -2.90 -23.17
CA GLY A 219 -23.63 -2.82 -22.76
C GLY A 219 -24.28 -4.19 -22.56
#